data_AF-L0J9P5-F1
#
_entry.id   AF-L0J9P5-F1
#
_cell.length_a   1.000
_cell.length_b   1.000
_cell.length_c   1.000
_cell.angle_alpha   90.00
_cell.angle_beta   90.00
_cell.angle_gamma   90.00
#
_symmetry.space_group_name_H-M   'P 1'
#
loop_
_entity.id
_entity.type
_entity.pdbx_description
1 polymer ?
#
loop_
_entity_poly.entity_id
_entity_poly.type
_entity_poly.pdbx_seq_one_letter_code
_entity_poly.pdbx_strand_id
1 'polypeptide(L)'
;MDVTDSDSGDAVFRMKPAAAIEVLARQFVDGQRLLAHARQVLITLPADAPVDVVTEVRQRVDDLVALWNSQQGPNLAACFRLALEVLDTYGPEGVDVGDLTDAAIWNNKYFVWFREFGGAVDGGSAG
;
A
#
# COMPACT_ATOMS: atom_id res chain seq x y z
N MET A 1 3.21 -11.95 44.77
CA MET A 1 2.26 -11.38 43.80
C MET A 1 2.70 -9.94 43.61
N ASP A 2 3.43 -9.69 42.54
CA ASP A 2 3.73 -8.34 42.08
C ASP A 2 3.77 -8.41 40.56
N VAL A 3 2.82 -7.71 39.95
CA VAL A 3 2.58 -7.66 38.51
C VAL A 3 3.25 -6.38 38.05
N THR A 4 4.43 -6.49 37.48
CA THR A 4 4.97 -5.41 36.63
C THR A 4 4.56 -5.71 35.21
N ASP A 5 3.32 -5.30 34.94
CA ASP A 5 2.84 -4.95 33.62
C ASP A 5 3.67 -3.77 33.11
N SER A 6 4.45 -3.96 32.05
CA SER A 6 4.86 -2.85 31.19
C SER A 6 5.42 -3.37 29.87
N ASP A 7 4.75 -2.92 28.80
CA ASP A 7 5.24 -2.77 27.43
C ASP A 7 4.87 -3.87 26.43
N SER A 8 3.58 -4.22 26.38
CA SER A 8 2.95 -4.48 25.08
C SER A 8 2.34 -3.17 24.58
N GLY A 9 2.97 -2.52 23.60
CA GLY A 9 2.41 -1.33 22.96
C GLY A 9 1.00 -1.64 22.46
N ASP A 10 0.00 -1.12 23.18
CA ASP A 10 -1.40 -1.31 22.88
C ASP A 10 -1.65 -0.88 21.43
N ALA A 11 -2.02 -1.85 20.59
CA ALA A 11 -2.23 -1.65 19.17
C ALA A 11 -3.54 -0.87 18.95
N VAL A 12 -3.55 0.42 19.29
CA VAL A 12 -4.68 1.34 19.08
C VAL A 12 -4.89 1.53 17.58
N PHE A 13 -6.14 1.41 17.12
CA PHE A 13 -6.50 1.77 15.75
C PHE A 13 -7.15 3.15 15.73
N ARG A 14 -6.54 4.09 15.01
CA ARG A 14 -7.08 5.44 14.84
C ARG A 14 -7.04 5.85 13.38
N MET A 15 -8.16 6.33 12.86
CA MET A 15 -8.24 6.79 11.47
C MET A 15 -9.19 7.97 11.31
N LYS A 16 -8.72 9.00 10.62
CA LYS A 16 -9.55 10.08 10.04
C LYS A 16 -9.73 9.79 8.55
N PRO A 17 -10.87 9.24 8.13
CA PRO A 17 -11.00 8.63 6.81
C PRO A 17 -10.87 9.65 5.66
N ALA A 18 -11.46 10.85 5.79
CA ALA A 18 -11.36 11.88 4.75
C ALA A 18 -9.91 12.30 4.49
N ALA A 19 -9.13 12.52 5.55
CA ALA A 19 -7.71 12.86 5.45
C ALA A 19 -6.89 11.69 4.89
N ALA A 20 -7.19 10.45 5.31
CA ALA A 20 -6.52 9.26 4.79
C ALA A 20 -6.77 9.09 3.29
N ILE A 21 -8.02 9.21 2.82
CA ILE A 21 -8.39 9.13 1.41
C ILE A 21 -7.66 10.19 0.59
N GLU A 22 -7.56 11.43 1.09
CA GLU A 22 -6.83 12.49 0.39
C GLU A 22 -5.35 12.13 0.20
N VAL A 23 -4.68 11.68 1.27
CA VAL A 23 -3.26 11.27 1.21
C VAL A 23 -3.06 10.10 0.25
N LEU A 24 -3.93 9.08 0.33
CA LEU A 24 -3.89 7.91 -0.55
C LEU A 24 -4.12 8.30 -2.01
N ALA A 25 -5.01 9.24 -2.30
CA ALA A 25 -5.26 9.74 -3.65
C ALA A 25 -4.03 10.44 -4.25
N ARG A 26 -3.34 11.25 -3.43
CA ARG A 26 -2.08 11.89 -3.85
C ARG A 26 -1.02 10.83 -4.15
N GLN A 27 -0.82 9.87 -3.25
CA GLN A 27 0.14 8.78 -3.44
C GLN A 27 -0.17 7.95 -4.69
N PHE A 28 -1.44 7.62 -4.94
CA PHE A 28 -1.85 6.89 -6.13
C PHE A 28 -1.53 7.67 -7.41
N VAL A 29 -1.89 8.97 -7.46
CA VAL A 29 -1.61 9.82 -8.62
C VAL A 29 -0.11 9.97 -8.86
N ASP A 30 0.69 10.15 -7.81
CA ASP A 30 2.14 10.27 -7.93
C ASP A 30 2.79 8.96 -8.42
N GLY A 31 2.29 7.82 -7.94
CA GLY A 31 2.70 6.50 -8.45
C GLY A 31 2.35 6.31 -9.94
N GLN A 32 1.14 6.69 -10.36
CA GLN A 32 0.76 6.64 -11.78
C GLN A 32 1.65 7.55 -12.64
N ARG A 33 1.99 8.74 -12.16
CA ARG A 33 2.91 9.66 -12.84
C ARG A 33 4.32 9.07 -12.98
N LEU A 34 4.82 8.43 -11.93
CA LEU A 34 6.11 7.74 -11.97
C LEU A 34 6.13 6.65 -13.05
N LEU A 35 5.10 5.79 -13.09
CA LEU A 35 4.99 4.74 -14.12
C LEU A 35 4.89 5.31 -15.53
N ALA A 36 4.09 6.37 -15.71
CA ALA A 36 3.96 7.02 -17.00
C ALA A 36 5.30 7.60 -17.46
N HIS A 37 6.02 8.26 -16.56
CA HIS A 37 7.34 8.79 -16.85
C HIS A 37 8.34 7.69 -17.22
N ALA A 38 8.39 6.60 -16.45
CA ALA A 38 9.26 5.46 -16.71
C ALA A 38 8.99 4.83 -18.10
N ARG A 39 7.72 4.66 -18.47
CA ARG A 39 7.34 4.19 -19.82
C ARG A 39 7.72 5.19 -20.91
N GLN A 40 7.60 6.49 -20.65
CA GLN A 40 7.98 7.52 -21.62
C GLN A 40 9.49 7.51 -21.88
N VAL A 41 10.32 7.23 -20.87
CA VAL A 41 11.77 7.10 -21.03
C VAL A 41 12.09 6.03 -22.08
N LEU A 42 11.43 4.87 -22.04
CA LEU A 42 11.63 3.82 -23.05
C LEU A 42 11.29 4.26 -24.48
N ILE A 43 10.19 5.02 -24.64
CA ILE A 43 9.72 5.47 -25.95
C ILE A 43 10.62 6.57 -26.53
N THR A 44 11.31 7.31 -25.65
CA THR A 44 12.14 8.47 -26.03
C THR A 44 13.62 8.14 -26.17
N LEU A 45 14.00 6.85 -26.04
CA LEU A 45 15.37 6.41 -26.27
C LEU A 45 15.80 6.71 -27.73
N PRO A 46 17.02 7.21 -27.93
CA PRO A 46 17.57 7.41 -29.28
C PRO A 46 17.59 6.10 -30.08
N ALA A 47 17.36 6.19 -31.39
CA ALA A 47 17.36 5.01 -32.27
C ALA A 47 18.74 4.34 -32.39
N ASP A 48 19.81 5.09 -32.09
CA ASP A 48 21.21 4.64 -32.05
C ASP A 48 21.68 4.28 -30.64
N ALA A 49 20.76 4.23 -29.65
CA ALA A 49 21.10 3.80 -28.30
C ALA A 49 21.70 2.37 -28.31
N PRO A 50 22.79 2.13 -27.55
CA PRO A 50 23.36 0.81 -27.41
C PRO A 50 22.34 -0.23 -26.93
N VAL A 51 22.39 -1.44 -27.49
CA VAL A 51 21.40 -2.51 -27.22
C VAL A 51 21.37 -2.90 -25.75
N ASP A 52 22.52 -2.91 -25.08
CA ASP A 52 22.67 -3.16 -23.65
C ASP A 52 21.95 -2.09 -22.81
N VAL A 53 22.11 -0.81 -23.16
CA VAL A 53 21.41 0.31 -22.51
C VAL A 53 19.89 0.19 -22.70
N VAL A 54 19.42 -0.10 -23.90
CA VAL A 54 17.98 -0.28 -24.18
C VAL A 54 17.41 -1.45 -23.37
N THR A 55 18.16 -2.55 -23.28
CA THR A 55 17.76 -3.74 -22.52
C THR A 55 17.69 -3.45 -21.03
N GLU A 56 18.70 -2.77 -20.49
CA GLU A 56 18.75 -2.42 -19.07
C GLU A 56 17.60 -1.47 -18.67
N VAL A 57 17.36 -0.43 -19.46
CA VAL A 57 16.24 0.50 -19.20
C VAL A 57 14.91 -0.24 -19.26
N ARG A 58 14.73 -1.17 -20.21
CA ARG A 58 13.50 -1.97 -20.30
C ARG A 58 13.30 -2.82 -19.07
N GLN A 59 14.33 -3.55 -18.63
CA GLN A 59 14.25 -4.38 -17.44
C GLN A 59 13.86 -3.55 -16.21
N ARG A 60 14.47 -2.38 -16.00
CA ARG A 60 14.15 -1.51 -14.86
C ARG A 60 12.70 -1.02 -14.89
N VAL A 61 12.16 -0.71 -16.07
CA VAL A 61 10.75 -0.31 -16.20
C VAL A 61 9.82 -1.49 -15.93
N ASP A 62 10.15 -2.67 -16.44
CA ASP A 62 9.37 -3.89 -16.21
C ASP A 62 9.36 -4.27 -14.72
N ASP A 63 10.51 -4.16 -14.04
CA ASP A 63 10.64 -4.40 -12.59
C ASP A 63 9.79 -3.39 -11.79
N LEU A 64 9.82 -2.10 -12.17
CA LEU A 64 9.00 -1.08 -11.54
C LEU A 64 7.50 -1.34 -11.73
N VAL A 65 7.09 -1.75 -12.93
CA VAL A 65 5.69 -2.13 -13.22
C VAL A 65 5.29 -3.37 -12.43
N ALA A 66 6.17 -4.37 -12.33
CA ALA A 66 5.93 -5.58 -11.55
C ALA A 66 5.78 -5.28 -10.05
N LEU A 67 6.64 -4.41 -9.49
CA LEU A 67 6.53 -3.95 -8.11
C LEU A 67 5.23 -3.18 -7.86
N TRP A 68 4.85 -2.29 -8.78
CA TRP A 68 3.59 -1.57 -8.67
C TRP A 68 2.41 -2.54 -8.65
N ASN A 69 2.37 -3.48 -9.58
CA ASN A 69 1.25 -4.40 -9.74
C ASN A 69 1.14 -5.40 -8.58
N SER A 70 2.26 -5.85 -8.03
CA SER A 70 2.27 -6.89 -6.98
C SER A 70 2.24 -6.32 -5.56
N GLN A 71 2.63 -5.06 -5.36
CA GLN A 71 2.74 -4.49 -4.02
C GLN A 71 2.10 -3.11 -3.90
N GLN A 72 2.60 -2.09 -4.61
CA GLN A 72 2.22 -0.70 -4.32
C GLN A 72 0.75 -0.41 -4.65
N GLY A 73 0.27 -0.86 -5.81
CA GLY A 73 -1.12 -0.72 -6.23
C GLY A 73 -2.09 -1.44 -5.29
N PRO A 74 -1.92 -2.74 -5.03
CA PRO A 74 -2.74 -3.48 -4.07
C PRO A 74 -2.72 -2.89 -2.66
N ASN A 75 -1.57 -2.42 -2.17
CA ASN A 75 -1.43 -1.75 -0.87
C ASN A 75 -2.30 -0.49 -0.81
N LEU A 76 -2.18 0.40 -1.81
CA LEU A 76 -3.00 1.62 -1.85
C LEU A 76 -4.49 1.28 -1.94
N ALA A 77 -4.88 0.30 -2.76
CA ALA A 77 -6.26 -0.14 -2.88
C ALA A 77 -6.82 -0.69 -1.55
N ALA A 78 -6.03 -1.48 -0.82
CA ALA A 78 -6.39 -2.01 0.50
C ALA A 78 -6.58 -0.88 1.53
N CYS A 79 -5.66 0.08 1.55
CA CYS A 79 -5.76 1.26 2.41
C CYS A 79 -6.98 2.12 2.06
N PHE A 80 -7.28 2.32 0.78
CA PHE A 80 -8.50 3.01 0.36
C PHE A 80 -9.74 2.28 0.84
N ARG A 81 -9.79 0.96 0.66
CA ARG A 81 -10.93 0.14 1.09
C ARG A 81 -11.16 0.27 2.59
N LEU A 82 -10.08 0.22 3.38
CA LEU A 82 -10.13 0.40 4.83
C LEU A 82 -10.64 1.80 5.21
N ALA A 83 -10.11 2.85 4.58
CA ALA A 83 -10.53 4.23 4.84
C ALA A 83 -11.99 4.50 4.45
N LEU A 84 -12.45 3.94 3.34
CA LEU A 84 -13.85 4.00 2.92
C LEU A 84 -14.74 3.23 3.90
N GLU A 85 -14.32 2.06 4.38
CA GLU A 85 -15.09 1.30 5.37
C GLU A 85 -15.23 2.05 6.70
N VAL A 86 -14.16 2.73 7.16
CA VAL A 86 -14.22 3.61 8.34
C VAL A 86 -15.15 4.80 8.07
N LEU A 87 -15.10 5.41 6.88
CA LEU A 87 -15.99 6.51 6.49
C LEU A 87 -17.45 6.09 6.52
N ASP A 88 -17.77 4.93 5.94
CA ASP A 88 -19.12 4.39 5.83
C ASP A 88 -19.68 4.00 7.20
N THR A 89 -18.80 3.53 8.11
CA THR A 89 -19.19 3.05 9.45
C THR A 89 -19.31 4.18 10.48
N TYR A 90 -18.35 5.11 10.51
CA TYR A 90 -18.22 6.12 11.56
C TYR A 90 -18.40 7.57 11.07
N GLY A 91 -18.52 7.79 9.77
CA GLY A 91 -18.61 9.11 9.18
C GLY A 91 -17.26 9.83 9.07
N PRO A 92 -17.26 11.11 8.66
CA PRO A 92 -16.04 11.84 8.29
C PRO A 92 -15.08 12.10 9.45
N GLU A 93 -15.58 12.15 10.68
CA GLU A 93 -14.76 12.36 11.88
C GLU A 93 -13.89 11.14 12.22
N GLY A 94 -14.27 9.96 11.74
CA GLY A 94 -13.51 8.73 11.89
C GLY A 94 -13.68 8.05 13.26
N VAL A 95 -12.68 7.24 13.63
CA VAL A 95 -12.74 6.39 14.83
C VAL A 95 -11.40 6.36 15.57
N ASP A 96 -11.50 6.21 16.88
CA ASP A 96 -10.40 5.90 17.79
C ASP A 96 -10.79 4.67 18.62
N VAL A 97 -10.18 3.53 18.33
CA VAL A 97 -10.49 2.25 18.94
C VAL A 97 -9.39 1.90 19.94
N GLY A 98 -9.71 2.06 21.22
CA GLY A 98 -8.83 1.69 22.33
C GLY A 98 -8.95 0.23 22.79
N ASP A 99 -10.00 -0.49 22.38
CA ASP A 99 -10.11 -1.93 22.64
C ASP A 99 -9.16 -2.70 21.72
N LEU A 100 -8.30 -3.53 22.32
CA LEU A 100 -7.25 -4.26 21.59
C LEU A 100 -7.81 -5.27 20.59
N THR A 101 -8.95 -5.89 20.89
CA THR A 101 -9.56 -6.89 20.01
C THR A 101 -10.14 -6.19 18.78
N ASP A 102 -10.90 -5.13 19.00
CA ASP A 102 -11.51 -4.36 17.92
C ASP A 102 -10.44 -3.68 17.05
N ALA A 103 -9.38 -3.14 17.66
CA ALA A 103 -8.29 -2.55 16.93
C ALA A 103 -7.51 -3.59 16.09
N ALA A 104 -7.30 -4.79 16.62
CA ALA A 104 -6.72 -5.90 15.86
C ALA A 104 -7.59 -6.31 14.67
N ILE A 105 -8.93 -6.31 14.82
CA ILE A 105 -9.85 -6.57 13.72
C ILE A 105 -9.67 -5.53 12.61
N TRP A 106 -9.61 -4.25 12.95
CA TRP A 106 -9.40 -3.18 11.97
C TRP A 106 -8.05 -3.27 11.27
N ASN A 107 -6.98 -3.55 12.01
CA ASN A 107 -5.65 -3.75 11.45
C ASN A 107 -5.60 -4.98 10.52
N ASN A 108 -6.32 -6.05 10.85
CA ASN A 108 -6.35 -7.27 10.04
C ASN A 108 -7.12 -7.10 8.72
N LYS A 109 -8.12 -6.21 8.66
CA LYS A 109 -8.86 -5.91 7.42
C LYS A 109 -7.94 -5.46 6.29
N TYR A 110 -6.89 -4.68 6.61
CA TYR A 110 -5.88 -4.29 5.61
C TYR A 110 -5.29 -5.51 4.90
N PHE A 111 -4.83 -6.52 5.64
CA PHE A 111 -4.17 -7.69 5.06
C PHE A 111 -5.13 -8.55 4.22
N VAL A 112 -6.40 -8.62 4.62
CA VAL A 112 -7.45 -9.28 3.82
C VAL A 112 -7.59 -8.58 2.47
N TRP A 113 -7.77 -7.25 2.49
CA TRP A 113 -7.95 -6.47 1.26
C TRP A 113 -6.68 -6.45 0.40
N PHE A 114 -5.49 -6.39 0.99
CA PHE A 114 -4.23 -6.43 0.27
C PHE A 114 -4.11 -7.71 -0.56
N ARG A 115 -4.38 -8.86 0.06
CA ARG A 115 -4.38 -10.15 -0.62
C ARG A 115 -5.47 -10.23 -1.69
N GLU A 116 -6.67 -9.75 -1.39
CA GLU A 116 -7.80 -9.76 -2.34
C GLU A 116 -7.51 -8.94 -3.60
N PHE A 117 -6.81 -7.82 -3.46
CA PHE A 117 -6.40 -6.97 -4.58
C PHE A 117 -5.12 -7.42 -5.29
N GLY A 118 -4.66 -8.66 -5.02
CA GLY A 118 -3.52 -9.26 -5.71
C GLY A 118 -2.15 -8.90 -5.13
N GLY A 119 -2.13 -8.37 -3.90
CA GLY A 119 -0.90 -8.12 -3.16
C GLY A 119 -0.14 -9.42 -2.89
N ALA A 120 1.13 -9.46 -3.28
CA ALA A 120 2.02 -10.55 -2.93
C ALA A 120 2.57 -10.29 -1.51
N VAL A 121 2.22 -11.17 -0.56
CA VAL A 121 3.03 -11.33 0.65
C VAL A 121 4.22 -12.19 0.25
N ASP A 122 5.44 -11.71 0.49
CA ASP A 122 6.63 -12.52 0.30
C ASP A 122 6.40 -13.85 1.03
N GLY A 123 6.35 -14.93 0.25
CA GLY A 123 6.13 -16.27 0.76
C GLY A 123 7.33 -16.71 1.57
N GLY A 124 7.43 -16.23 2.81
CA GLY A 124 8.12 -16.97 3.86
C GLY A 124 7.45 -18.32 3.93
N SER A 125 8.16 -19.34 3.45
CA SER A 125 7.75 -20.73 3.50
C SER A 125 7.26 -21.04 4.92
N ALA A 126 5.95 -21.29 5.05
CA ALA A 126 5.47 -22.08 6.17
C ALA A 126 6.10 -23.47 6.02
N GLY A 127 6.78 -23.91 7.08
CA GLY A 127 7.59 -25.14 7.09
C GLY A 127 6.83 -26.44 6.86
#